data_AF-A0A9E0MKF3-F1
#
_entry.id   AF-A0A9E0MKF3-F1
#
_cell.length_a   1.000
_cell.length_b   1.000
_cell.length_c   1.000
_cell.angle_alpha   90.00
_cell.angle_beta   90.00
_cell.angle_gamma   90.00
#
_symmetry.space_group_name_H-M   'P 1'
#
loop_
_entity.id
_entity.type
_entity.pdbx_description
1 polymer ?
#
loop_
_entity_poly.entity_id
_entity_poly.type
_entity_poly.pdbx_seq_one_letter_code
_entity_poly.pdbx_strand_id
1 'polypeptide(L)'
;MIAAVPEGAGPYLALAILTFALHALAIGFVVAGTAVVALAAARGRADAPIAAATRDWLPFALGLGITAGVAPLLFVQLLYQPRFYTANLLLFVRWLAIVPALIVGFYALYLGKTARVHAWSRRRRAALDLVALAGFVFVGWSWIENHALALASPTTWAAQYQAASLRYADPAIAPRLVLWLGAAAAVWPAGVLVVMRPSASAVRGLAAVATVGVAVAIAGGAWWAGAVEGPTAASTLATPWLIAAAVLATLAVALWWWAVRRGGGLRAAIVGATAGAMLAWAVAREASRVTAIDPRLAARVAAAGGVVTFVVSLAIGAAAITWCLRLVRRAAPPT
;
A
#
# COMPACT_ATOMS: atom_id res chain seq x y z
N MET A 1 30.86 -4.08 8.52
CA MET A 1 30.57 -3.43 9.82
C MET A 1 29.19 -2.79 9.70
N ILE A 2 28.15 -3.48 10.18
CA ILE A 2 26.76 -3.02 10.10
C ILE A 2 26.67 -1.80 11.02
N ALA A 3 26.51 -0.60 10.45
CA ALA A 3 26.28 0.60 11.23
C ALA A 3 25.00 0.37 12.05
N ALA A 4 25.15 0.20 13.37
CA ALA A 4 24.05 0.15 14.28
C ALA A 4 23.20 1.40 14.06
N VAL A 5 21.91 1.23 13.78
CA VAL A 5 20.94 2.31 13.88
C VAL A 5 21.02 2.80 15.33
N PRO A 6 21.45 4.04 15.62
CA PRO A 6 21.63 4.50 16.99
C PRO A 6 20.31 4.52 17.72
N GLU A 7 20.43 4.47 19.05
CA GLU A 7 19.37 4.18 20.01
C GLU A 7 18.15 5.12 19.95
N GLY A 8 18.22 6.28 19.28
CA GLY A 8 17.10 7.21 19.11
C GLY A 8 16.24 7.02 17.84
N ALA A 9 16.77 6.41 16.77
CA ALA A 9 16.08 6.35 15.47
C ALA A 9 15.18 5.11 15.29
N GLY A 10 15.46 4.06 16.06
CA GLY A 10 14.79 2.76 15.95
C GLY A 10 13.26 2.84 16.07
N PRO A 11 12.69 3.53 17.08
CA PRO A 11 11.24 3.62 17.24
C PRO A 11 10.54 4.32 16.07
N TYR A 12 11.10 5.42 15.57
CA TYR A 12 10.56 6.16 14.43
C TYR A 12 10.56 5.33 13.15
N LEU A 13 11.66 4.61 12.90
CA LEU A 13 11.77 3.73 11.74
C LEU A 13 10.80 2.56 11.83
N ALA A 14 10.69 1.93 13.01
CA ALA A 14 9.76 0.82 13.23
C ALA A 14 8.30 1.26 13.03
N LEU A 15 7.92 2.42 13.57
CA LEU A 15 6.58 2.98 13.37
C LEU A 15 6.33 3.37 11.92
N ALA A 16 7.31 3.95 11.22
CA ALA A 16 7.20 4.27 9.81
C ALA A 16 6.93 3.00 8.96
N ILE A 17 7.66 1.92 9.23
CA ILE A 17 7.49 0.64 8.54
C ILE A 17 6.12 0.03 8.84
N LEU A 18 5.74 -0.04 10.13
CA LEU A 18 4.48 -0.64 10.55
C LEU A 18 3.27 0.10 9.97
N THR A 19 3.25 1.43 10.10
CA THR A 19 2.14 2.24 9.59
C THR A 19 2.09 2.22 8.06
N PHE A 20 3.24 2.20 7.39
CA PHE A 20 3.28 1.99 5.94
C PHE A 20 2.75 0.61 5.52
N ALA A 21 3.07 -0.46 6.23
CA ALA A 21 2.54 -1.80 5.93
C ALA A 21 1.01 -1.85 6.09
N LEU A 22 0.47 -1.24 7.16
CA LEU A 22 -0.97 -1.13 7.38
C LEU A 22 -1.65 -0.31 6.26
N HIS A 23 -1.05 0.82 5.88
CA HIS A 23 -1.49 1.63 4.74
C HIS A 23 -1.49 0.80 3.45
N ALA A 24 -0.41 0.08 3.16
CA ALA A 24 -0.27 -0.73 1.95
C ALA A 24 -1.28 -1.88 1.88
N LEU A 25 -1.65 -2.50 3.01
CA LEU A 25 -2.72 -3.51 3.05
C LEU A 25 -4.08 -2.89 2.68
N ALA A 26 -4.42 -1.75 3.27
CA ALA A 26 -5.68 -1.06 2.99
C ALA A 26 -5.75 -0.58 1.53
N ILE A 27 -4.70 0.06 1.02
CA ILE A 27 -4.63 0.53 -0.37
C ILE A 27 -4.58 -0.64 -1.35
N GLY A 28 -3.90 -1.74 -1.01
CA GLY A 28 -3.91 -2.97 -1.81
C GLY A 28 -5.32 -3.52 -2.01
N PHE A 29 -6.11 -3.57 -0.92
CA PHE A 29 -7.53 -3.94 -1.00
C PHE A 29 -8.33 -2.95 -1.86
N VAL A 30 -8.10 -1.64 -1.72
CA VAL A 30 -8.82 -0.61 -2.49
C VAL A 30 -8.53 -0.71 -3.98
N VAL A 31 -7.27 -0.77 -4.38
CA VAL A 31 -6.86 -0.75 -5.80
C VAL A 31 -7.34 -2.01 -6.51
N ALA A 32 -6.98 -3.19 -5.99
CA ALA A 32 -7.39 -4.44 -6.61
C ALA A 32 -8.91 -4.68 -6.48
N GLY A 33 -9.51 -4.30 -5.34
CA GLY A 33 -10.96 -4.39 -5.16
C GLY A 33 -11.74 -3.52 -6.14
N THR A 34 -11.30 -2.28 -6.38
CA THR A 34 -11.92 -1.39 -7.38
C THR A 34 -11.82 -2.00 -8.79
N ALA A 35 -10.67 -2.58 -9.14
CA ALA A 35 -10.51 -3.28 -10.42
C ALA A 35 -11.44 -4.50 -10.55
N VAL A 36 -11.59 -5.30 -9.49
CA VAL A 36 -12.52 -6.45 -9.48
C VAL A 36 -13.97 -5.99 -9.60
N VAL A 37 -14.37 -4.93 -8.89
CA VAL A 37 -15.73 -4.37 -8.97
C VAL A 37 -16.02 -3.83 -10.37
N ALA A 38 -15.07 -3.10 -10.98
CA ALA A 38 -15.18 -2.62 -12.36
C ALA A 38 -15.35 -3.78 -13.36
N LEU A 39 -14.52 -4.83 -13.22
CA LEU A 39 -14.58 -6.02 -14.08
C LEU A 39 -15.90 -6.78 -13.89
N ALA A 40 -16.37 -6.91 -12.65
CA ALA A 40 -17.65 -7.54 -12.35
C ALA A 40 -18.80 -6.74 -12.98
N ALA A 41 -18.77 -5.41 -12.89
CA ALA A 41 -19.74 -4.54 -13.54
C ALA A 41 -19.72 -4.73 -15.07
N ALA A 42 -18.55 -4.67 -15.70
CA ALA A 42 -18.42 -4.87 -17.15
C ALA A 42 -18.98 -6.22 -17.62
N ARG A 43 -18.82 -7.27 -16.80
CA ARG A 43 -19.31 -8.64 -17.06
C ARG A 43 -20.77 -8.89 -16.66
N GLY A 44 -21.51 -7.87 -16.20
CA GLY A 44 -22.89 -8.04 -15.73
C GLY A 44 -23.02 -8.83 -14.43
N ARG A 45 -21.95 -8.91 -13.64
CA ARG A 45 -21.88 -9.58 -12.33
C ARG A 45 -21.65 -8.58 -11.19
N ALA A 46 -22.08 -7.33 -11.38
CA ALA A 46 -21.88 -6.22 -10.46
C ALA A 46 -22.41 -6.49 -9.04
N ASP A 47 -23.42 -7.34 -8.93
CA ASP A 47 -24.15 -7.65 -7.70
C ASP A 47 -23.85 -9.08 -7.21
N ALA A 48 -22.85 -9.74 -7.80
CA ALA A 48 -22.33 -11.00 -7.25
C ALA A 48 -21.80 -10.77 -5.82
N PRO A 49 -21.97 -11.72 -4.88
CA PRO A 49 -21.73 -11.48 -3.45
C PRO A 49 -20.37 -10.87 -3.11
N ILE A 50 -19.29 -11.34 -3.74
CA ILE A 50 -17.93 -10.80 -3.53
C ILE A 50 -17.81 -9.36 -4.05
N ALA A 51 -18.35 -9.08 -5.24
CA ALA A 51 -18.27 -7.75 -5.84
C ALA A 51 -19.10 -6.73 -5.05
N ALA A 52 -20.30 -7.13 -4.60
CA ALA A 52 -21.15 -6.31 -3.74
C ALA A 52 -20.48 -6.01 -2.39
N ALA A 53 -20.01 -7.04 -1.67
CA ALA A 53 -19.32 -6.87 -0.39
C ALA A 53 -18.03 -6.04 -0.53
N THR A 54 -17.26 -6.25 -1.60
CA THR A 54 -16.07 -5.44 -1.88
C THR A 54 -16.47 -3.98 -2.08
N ARG A 55 -17.45 -3.69 -2.94
CA ARG A 55 -17.94 -2.33 -3.20
C ARG A 55 -18.38 -1.62 -1.91
N ASP A 56 -19.07 -2.34 -1.03
CA ASP A 56 -19.55 -1.77 0.23
C ASP A 56 -18.42 -1.37 1.18
N TRP A 57 -17.34 -2.15 1.19
CA TRP A 57 -16.16 -1.94 2.03
C TRP A 57 -15.13 -0.98 1.43
N LEU A 58 -15.11 -0.76 0.11
CA LEU A 58 -14.12 0.08 -0.56
C LEU A 58 -13.98 1.49 0.05
N PRO A 59 -15.06 2.25 0.33
CA PRO A 59 -14.93 3.57 0.96
C PRO A 59 -14.32 3.53 2.36
N PHE A 60 -14.71 2.54 3.17
CA PHE A 60 -14.16 2.37 4.52
C PHE A 60 -12.68 2.00 4.47
N ALA A 61 -12.30 1.06 3.60
CA ALA A 61 -10.91 0.66 3.38
C ALA A 61 -10.06 1.84 2.85
N LEU A 62 -10.61 2.68 1.99
CA LEU A 62 -9.95 3.91 1.54
C LEU A 62 -9.73 4.89 2.70
N GLY A 63 -10.73 5.11 3.55
CA GLY A 63 -10.60 5.93 4.75
C GLY A 63 -9.52 5.41 5.71
N LEU A 64 -9.47 4.10 5.93
CA LEU A 64 -8.40 3.45 6.70
C LEU A 64 -7.04 3.67 6.04
N GLY A 65 -6.94 3.50 4.72
CA GLY A 65 -5.72 3.73 3.95
C GLY A 65 -5.23 5.17 4.08
N ILE A 66 -6.09 6.17 3.87
CA ILE A 66 -5.74 7.59 4.00
C ILE A 66 -5.23 7.88 5.41
N THR A 67 -5.94 7.41 6.44
CA THR A 67 -5.57 7.64 7.85
C THR A 67 -4.24 6.99 8.20
N ALA A 68 -4.06 5.71 7.82
CA ALA A 68 -2.80 4.99 8.01
C ALA A 68 -1.64 5.58 7.20
N GLY A 69 -1.93 6.33 6.13
CA GLY A 69 -0.96 6.99 5.27
C GLY A 69 -0.38 8.29 5.85
N VAL A 70 -1.04 8.92 6.82
CA VAL A 70 -0.56 10.16 7.45
C VAL A 70 0.76 9.92 8.18
N ALA A 71 0.84 8.89 9.01
CA ALA A 71 2.04 8.57 9.78
C ALA A 71 3.29 8.32 8.90
N PRO A 72 3.27 7.42 7.88
CA PRO A 72 4.44 7.20 7.05
C PRO A 72 4.81 8.42 6.20
N LEU A 73 3.84 9.27 5.82
CA LEU A 73 4.12 10.56 5.19
C LEU A 73 4.88 11.51 6.13
N LEU A 74 4.47 11.62 7.39
CA LEU A 74 5.19 12.45 8.37
C LEU A 74 6.58 11.89 8.68
N PHE A 75 6.72 10.57 8.81
CA PHE A 75 8.03 9.96 9.05
C PHE A 75 8.97 10.11 7.84
N VAL A 76 8.49 10.02 6.60
CA VAL A 76 9.38 10.26 5.44
C VAL A 76 9.87 11.71 5.40
N GLN A 77 9.03 12.67 5.80
CA GLN A 77 9.41 14.07 5.92
C GLN A 77 10.43 14.29 7.02
N LEU A 78 10.27 13.63 8.17
CA LEU A 78 11.21 13.73 9.30
C LEU A 78 12.56 13.07 8.98
N LEU A 79 12.53 11.84 8.44
CA LEU A 79 13.73 11.00 8.27
C LEU A 79 14.53 11.37 7.00
N TYR A 80 13.85 11.86 5.96
CA TYR A 80 14.45 12.07 4.63
C TYR A 80 14.16 13.46 4.05
N GLN A 81 14.02 14.46 4.93
CA GLN A 81 13.54 15.81 4.61
C GLN A 81 14.12 16.40 3.31
N PRO A 82 15.45 16.54 3.13
CA PRO A 82 15.99 17.26 1.97
C PRO A 82 15.65 16.55 0.65
N ARG A 83 15.69 15.21 0.66
CA ARG A 83 15.42 14.40 -0.52
C ARG A 83 13.94 14.39 -0.88
N PHE A 84 13.09 14.18 0.13
CA PHE A 84 11.65 14.16 -0.08
C PHE A 84 11.14 15.53 -0.55
N TYR A 85 11.54 16.64 0.08
CA TYR A 85 11.09 17.96 -0.35
C TYR A 85 11.64 18.36 -1.72
N THR A 86 12.90 18.04 -2.02
CA THR A 86 13.46 18.33 -3.36
C THR A 86 12.67 17.62 -4.46
N ALA A 87 12.41 16.31 -4.32
CA ALA A 87 11.63 15.57 -5.30
C ALA A 87 10.19 16.08 -5.43
N ASN A 88 9.57 16.49 -4.33
CA ASN A 88 8.23 17.09 -4.35
C ASN A 88 8.17 18.43 -5.09
N LEU A 89 9.16 19.30 -4.89
CA LEU A 89 9.23 20.58 -5.58
C LEU A 89 9.47 20.40 -7.08
N LEU A 90 10.36 19.47 -7.47
CA LEU A 90 10.63 19.15 -8.88
C LEU A 90 9.43 18.51 -9.58
N LEU A 91 8.58 17.78 -8.84
CA LEU A 91 7.36 17.17 -9.35
C LEU A 91 6.10 17.88 -8.85
N PHE A 92 6.17 19.20 -8.59
CA PHE A 92 5.12 19.94 -7.87
C PHE A 92 3.73 19.77 -8.46
N VAL A 93 3.57 19.97 -9.77
CA VAL A 93 2.25 19.84 -10.45
C VAL A 93 1.68 18.43 -10.29
N ARG A 94 2.54 17.42 -10.43
CA ARG A 94 2.16 16.02 -10.28
C ARG A 94 1.77 15.70 -8.85
N TRP A 95 2.52 16.22 -7.88
CA TRP A 95 2.23 16.07 -6.47
C TRP A 95 0.91 16.72 -6.07
N LEU A 96 0.65 17.94 -6.55
CA LEU A 96 -0.60 18.65 -6.29
C LEU A 96 -1.81 17.91 -6.87
N ALA A 97 -1.66 17.29 -8.04
CA ALA A 97 -2.70 16.52 -8.70
C ALA A 97 -3.13 15.25 -7.94
N ILE A 98 -2.34 14.76 -6.97
CA ILE A 98 -2.73 13.63 -6.10
C ILE A 98 -4.03 13.95 -5.35
N VAL A 99 -4.19 15.18 -4.84
CA VAL A 99 -5.35 15.56 -4.03
C VAL A 99 -6.65 15.55 -4.86
N PRO A 100 -6.75 16.23 -6.03
CA PRO A 100 -7.91 16.10 -6.91
C PRO A 100 -8.20 14.65 -7.33
N ALA A 101 -7.17 13.86 -7.65
CA ALA A 101 -7.36 12.45 -8.04
C ALA A 101 -7.96 11.62 -6.89
N LEU A 102 -7.50 11.83 -5.65
CA LEU A 102 -8.06 11.18 -4.47
C LEU A 102 -9.50 11.63 -4.19
N ILE A 103 -9.81 12.92 -4.36
CA ILE A 103 -11.18 13.44 -4.20
C ILE A 103 -12.12 12.76 -5.20
N VAL A 104 -11.74 12.72 -6.49
CA VAL A 104 -12.53 12.06 -7.53
C VAL A 104 -12.71 10.58 -7.22
N GLY A 105 -11.64 9.86 -6.88
CA GLY A 105 -11.70 8.45 -6.53
C GLY A 105 -12.58 8.18 -5.31
N PHE A 106 -12.44 8.98 -4.24
CA PHE A 106 -13.25 8.89 -3.04
C PHE A 106 -14.74 9.05 -3.35
N TYR A 107 -15.12 10.14 -4.03
CA TYR A 107 -16.52 10.36 -4.38
C TYR A 107 -17.06 9.32 -5.35
N ALA A 108 -16.26 8.84 -6.29
CA ALA A 108 -16.66 7.76 -7.20
C ALA A 108 -17.00 6.47 -6.45
N LEU A 109 -16.22 6.09 -5.44
CA LEU A 109 -16.53 4.93 -4.59
C LEU A 109 -17.84 5.11 -3.82
N TYR A 110 -18.09 6.31 -3.26
CA TYR A 110 -19.34 6.61 -2.56
C TYR A 110 -20.54 6.62 -3.50
N LEU A 111 -20.41 7.24 -4.67
CA LEU A 111 -21.44 7.24 -5.71
C LEU A 111 -21.79 5.82 -6.13
N GLY A 112 -20.79 4.94 -6.27
CA GLY A 112 -20.94 3.53 -6.61
C GLY A 112 -21.92 2.76 -5.71
N LYS A 113 -22.09 3.18 -4.44
CA LYS A 113 -23.00 2.56 -3.47
C LYS A 113 -24.44 3.10 -3.51
N THR A 114 -24.68 4.19 -4.24
CA THR A 114 -26.00 4.84 -4.24
C THR A 114 -27.00 4.05 -5.06
N ALA A 115 -28.26 4.01 -4.63
CA ALA A 115 -29.36 3.38 -5.38
C ALA A 115 -29.47 3.92 -6.82
N ARG A 116 -29.18 5.23 -7.01
CA ARG A 116 -29.14 5.87 -8.32
C ARG A 116 -28.12 5.22 -9.26
N VAL A 117 -26.90 4.92 -8.79
CA VAL A 117 -25.85 4.28 -9.60
C VAL A 117 -26.12 2.79 -9.78
N HIS A 118 -26.77 2.12 -8.82
CA HIS A 118 -27.22 0.74 -9.00
C HIS A 118 -28.20 0.59 -10.19
N ALA A 119 -29.02 1.60 -10.45
CA ALA A 119 -29.92 1.64 -11.61
C ALA A 119 -29.22 1.96 -12.95
N TRP A 120 -27.94 2.32 -12.95
CA TRP A 120 -27.21 2.60 -14.19
C TRP A 120 -26.91 1.32 -14.99
N SER A 121 -26.73 1.49 -16.30
CA SER A 121 -26.27 0.41 -17.16
C SER A 121 -24.89 -0.12 -16.72
N ARG A 122 -24.64 -1.40 -17.03
CA ARG A 122 -23.38 -2.08 -16.67
C ARG A 122 -22.11 -1.33 -17.12
N ARG A 123 -22.17 -0.67 -18.29
CA ARG A 123 -21.06 0.11 -18.84
C ARG A 123 -20.80 1.38 -18.04
N ARG A 124 -21.86 2.09 -17.61
CA ARG A 124 -21.74 3.31 -16.81
C ARG A 124 -21.21 3.01 -15.40
N ARG A 125 -21.66 1.91 -14.77
CA ARG A 125 -21.12 1.44 -13.49
C ARG A 125 -19.62 1.13 -13.62
N ALA A 126 -19.24 0.32 -14.61
CA ALA A 126 -17.84 0.00 -14.86
C ALA A 126 -16.98 1.24 -15.16
N ALA A 127 -17.50 2.20 -15.92
CA ALA A 127 -16.79 3.45 -16.21
C ALA A 127 -16.52 4.28 -14.95
N LEU A 128 -17.50 4.39 -14.05
CA LEU A 128 -17.31 5.06 -12.75
C LEU A 128 -16.20 4.38 -11.92
N ASP A 129 -16.24 3.05 -11.83
CA ASP A 129 -15.24 2.28 -11.09
C ASP A 129 -13.84 2.40 -11.75
N LEU A 130 -13.77 2.46 -13.09
CA LEU A 130 -12.51 2.68 -13.82
C LEU A 130 -11.94 4.08 -13.63
N VAL A 131 -12.78 5.12 -13.51
CA VAL A 131 -12.32 6.48 -13.16
C VAL A 131 -11.71 6.49 -11.76
N ALA A 132 -12.35 5.83 -10.79
CA ALA A 132 -11.78 5.68 -9.45
C ALA A 132 -10.43 4.94 -9.49
N LEU A 133 -10.37 3.81 -10.20
CA LEU A 133 -9.16 3.01 -10.34
C LEU A 133 -8.03 3.81 -11.00
N ALA A 134 -8.32 4.55 -12.07
CA ALA A 134 -7.33 5.40 -12.74
C ALA A 134 -6.76 6.45 -11.79
N GLY A 135 -7.60 7.06 -10.96
CA GLY A 135 -7.17 7.99 -9.90
C GLY A 135 -6.22 7.31 -8.91
N PHE A 136 -6.56 6.13 -8.38
CA PHE A 136 -5.70 5.42 -7.42
C PHE A 136 -4.39 4.93 -8.03
N VAL A 137 -4.41 4.46 -9.28
CA VAL A 137 -3.19 4.09 -10.02
C VAL A 137 -2.31 5.30 -10.28
N PHE A 138 -2.89 6.45 -10.65
CA PHE A 138 -2.16 7.70 -10.80
C PHE A 138 -1.49 8.13 -9.50
N VAL A 139 -2.17 8.02 -8.36
CA VAL A 139 -1.60 8.31 -7.03
C VAL A 139 -0.43 7.37 -6.73
N GLY A 140 -0.62 6.06 -6.91
CA GLY A 140 0.44 5.06 -6.70
C GLY A 140 1.67 5.31 -7.59
N TRP A 141 1.46 5.62 -8.86
CA TRP A 141 2.52 5.99 -9.80
C TRP A 141 3.24 7.26 -9.35
N SER A 142 2.51 8.31 -9.00
CA SER A 142 3.10 9.58 -8.55
C SER A 142 4.00 9.38 -7.32
N TRP A 143 3.63 8.50 -6.40
CA TRP A 143 4.46 8.14 -5.25
C TRP A 143 5.71 7.32 -5.62
N ILE A 144 5.60 6.38 -6.56
CA ILE A 144 6.75 5.58 -7.03
C ILE A 144 7.76 6.48 -7.77
N GLU A 145 7.27 7.38 -8.61
CA GLU A 145 8.07 8.35 -9.36
C GLU A 145 8.76 9.36 -8.43
N ASN A 146 8.01 9.94 -7.49
CA ASN A 146 8.57 10.85 -6.48
C ASN A 146 9.65 10.15 -5.66
N HIS A 147 9.43 8.90 -5.26
CA HIS A 147 10.42 8.13 -4.54
C HIS A 147 11.66 7.81 -5.40
N ALA A 148 11.50 7.49 -6.69
CA ALA A 148 12.63 7.27 -7.58
C ALA A 148 13.49 8.55 -7.70
N LEU A 149 12.85 9.70 -7.93
CA LEU A 149 13.55 10.98 -7.98
C LEU A 149 14.19 11.34 -6.63
N ALA A 150 13.54 11.04 -5.50
CA ALA A 150 14.11 11.30 -4.17
C ALA A 150 15.37 10.47 -3.88
N LEU A 151 15.54 9.32 -4.53
CA LEU A 151 16.76 8.50 -4.43
C LEU A 151 17.86 8.94 -5.41
N ALA A 152 17.54 9.77 -6.39
CA ALA A 152 18.48 10.21 -7.40
C ALA A 152 19.57 11.15 -6.83
N SER A 153 20.63 11.36 -7.61
CA SER A 153 21.73 12.26 -7.25
C SER A 153 21.33 13.74 -7.41
N PRO A 154 22.05 14.66 -6.75
CA PRO A 154 21.88 16.09 -6.97
C PRO A 154 22.07 16.52 -8.44
N THR A 155 22.92 15.83 -9.20
CA THR A 155 23.10 16.08 -10.63
C THR A 155 21.83 15.75 -11.42
N THR A 156 21.16 14.64 -11.10
CA THR A 156 19.86 14.28 -11.70
C THR A 156 18.77 15.28 -11.33
N TRP A 157 18.76 15.79 -10.08
CA TRP A 157 17.83 16.85 -9.68
C TRP A 157 18.03 18.14 -10.46
N ALA A 158 19.28 18.56 -10.65
CA ALA A 158 19.61 19.74 -11.45
C ALA A 158 19.18 19.57 -12.91
N ALA A 159 19.43 18.40 -13.50
CA ALA A 159 19.00 18.09 -14.86
C ALA A 159 17.46 18.09 -14.99
N GLN A 160 16.75 17.50 -14.03
CA GLN A 160 15.28 17.51 -14.00
C GLN A 160 14.72 18.94 -13.90
N TYR A 161 15.33 19.78 -13.06
CA TYR A 161 14.95 21.19 -12.92
C TYR A 161 15.14 21.96 -14.24
N GLN A 162 16.32 21.83 -14.85
CA GLN A 162 16.65 22.50 -16.12
C GLN A 162 15.76 22.05 -17.28
N ALA A 163 15.37 20.77 -17.30
CA ALA A 163 14.47 20.24 -18.32
C ALA A 163 13.03 20.75 -18.19
N ALA A 164 12.67 21.38 -17.06
CA ALA A 164 11.30 21.82 -16.74
C ALA A 164 10.23 20.73 -16.96
N SER A 165 10.61 19.46 -16.85
CA SER A 165 9.74 18.33 -17.16
C SER A 165 8.77 18.07 -16.00
N LEU A 166 7.48 17.91 -16.34
CA LEU A 166 6.42 17.56 -15.39
C LEU A 166 6.49 16.10 -14.92
N ARG A 167 7.36 15.30 -15.53
CA ARG A 167 7.58 13.88 -15.21
C ARG A 167 9.07 13.58 -15.07
N TYR A 168 9.39 12.64 -14.18
CA TYR A 168 10.68 12.00 -14.10
C TYR A 168 10.60 10.62 -14.76
N ALA A 169 11.43 10.40 -15.78
CA ALA A 169 11.49 9.13 -16.50
C ALA A 169 12.64 8.30 -15.95
N ASP A 170 12.32 7.11 -15.44
CA ASP A 170 13.29 6.19 -14.85
C ASP A 170 12.87 4.74 -15.16
N PRO A 171 13.78 3.90 -15.69
CA PRO A 171 13.48 2.50 -16.03
C PRO A 171 12.94 1.67 -14.86
N ALA A 172 13.25 2.06 -13.62
CA ALA A 172 12.78 1.38 -12.42
C ALA A 172 11.30 1.64 -12.11
N ILE A 173 10.64 2.64 -12.70
CA ILE A 173 9.25 3.01 -12.35
C ILE A 173 8.25 1.94 -12.78
N ALA A 174 8.28 1.52 -14.05
CA ALA A 174 7.32 0.55 -14.59
C ALA A 174 7.40 -0.83 -13.90
N PRO A 175 8.58 -1.43 -13.67
CA PRO A 175 8.69 -2.67 -12.90
C PRO A 175 8.10 -2.58 -11.50
N ARG A 176 8.31 -1.45 -10.81
CA ARG A 176 7.77 -1.20 -9.46
C ARG A 176 6.27 -1.03 -9.46
N LEU A 177 5.68 -0.47 -10.51
CA LEU A 177 4.23 -0.44 -10.70
C LEU A 177 3.65 -1.84 -10.87
N VAL A 178 4.29 -2.70 -11.67
CA VAL A 178 3.88 -4.10 -11.86
C VAL A 178 3.96 -4.85 -10.53
N LEU A 179 5.09 -4.71 -9.81
CA LEU A 179 5.27 -5.28 -8.47
C LEU A 179 4.15 -4.86 -7.52
N TRP A 180 3.85 -3.56 -7.45
CA TRP A 180 2.82 -3.00 -6.57
C TRP A 180 1.41 -3.48 -6.93
N LEU A 181 1.05 -3.50 -8.21
CA LEU A 181 -0.25 -3.98 -8.67
C LEU A 181 -0.43 -5.48 -8.41
N GLY A 182 0.63 -6.28 -8.60
CA GLY A 182 0.63 -7.70 -8.25
C GLY A 182 0.44 -7.91 -6.74
N ALA A 183 1.16 -7.16 -5.92
CA ALA A 183 1.01 -7.21 -4.46
C ALA A 183 -0.40 -6.79 -4.01
N ALA A 184 -0.97 -5.74 -4.61
CA ALA A 184 -2.36 -5.33 -4.34
C ALA A 184 -3.36 -6.44 -4.69
N ALA A 185 -3.18 -7.10 -5.85
CA ALA A 185 -4.00 -8.24 -6.27
C ALA A 185 -3.86 -9.45 -5.34
N ALA A 186 -2.69 -9.67 -4.73
CA ALA A 186 -2.49 -10.71 -3.72
C ALA A 186 -3.14 -10.38 -2.36
N VAL A 187 -3.19 -9.08 -2.01
CA VAL A 187 -3.77 -8.59 -0.75
C VAL A 187 -5.30 -8.63 -0.76
N TRP A 188 -5.95 -8.23 -1.85
CA TRP A 188 -7.41 -8.13 -1.91
C TRP A 188 -8.15 -9.41 -1.49
N PRO A 189 -7.78 -10.62 -1.97
CA PRO A 189 -8.43 -11.87 -1.54
C PRO A 189 -8.37 -12.10 -0.03
N ALA A 190 -7.24 -11.78 0.62
CA ALA A 190 -7.10 -11.90 2.06
C ALA A 190 -8.00 -10.89 2.78
N GLY A 191 -8.12 -9.66 2.26
CA GLY A 191 -9.08 -8.68 2.75
C GLY A 191 -10.53 -9.14 2.61
N VAL A 192 -10.89 -9.86 1.53
CA VAL A 192 -12.22 -10.47 1.38
C VAL A 192 -12.54 -11.45 2.53
N LEU A 193 -11.55 -12.19 3.03
CA LEU A 193 -11.74 -13.10 4.19
C LEU A 193 -11.95 -12.37 5.52
N VAL A 194 -11.51 -11.10 5.63
CA VAL A 194 -11.73 -10.26 6.81
C VAL A 194 -13.15 -9.70 6.80
N VAL A 195 -13.63 -9.29 5.64
CA VAL A 195 -14.93 -8.58 5.52
C VAL A 195 -16.12 -9.53 5.39
N MET A 196 -15.92 -10.75 4.87
CA MET A 196 -17.01 -11.71 4.67
C MET A 196 -16.56 -13.17 4.74
N ARG A 197 -17.55 -14.06 4.75
CA ARG A 197 -17.35 -15.52 4.66
C ARG A 197 -17.69 -15.99 3.23
N PRO A 198 -16.71 -16.16 2.33
CA PRO A 198 -17.00 -16.61 0.97
C PRO A 198 -17.47 -18.07 0.95
N SER A 199 -18.29 -18.42 -0.05
CA SER A 199 -18.65 -19.81 -0.33
C SER A 199 -17.44 -20.63 -0.77
N ALA A 200 -17.51 -21.96 -0.67
CA ALA A 200 -16.42 -22.84 -1.09
C ALA A 200 -16.04 -22.65 -2.59
N SER A 201 -17.03 -22.41 -3.46
CA SER A 201 -16.80 -22.13 -4.88
C SER A 201 -16.09 -20.79 -5.11
N ALA A 202 -16.41 -19.76 -4.30
CA ALA A 202 -15.78 -18.46 -4.34
C ALA A 202 -14.31 -18.48 -3.86
N VAL A 203 -13.98 -19.32 -2.88
CA VAL A 203 -12.60 -19.48 -2.36
C VAL A 203 -11.62 -19.85 -3.47
N ARG A 204 -12.03 -20.69 -4.44
CA ARG A 204 -11.18 -21.04 -5.59
C ARG A 204 -10.83 -19.82 -6.46
N GLY A 205 -11.81 -18.95 -6.72
CA GLY A 205 -11.58 -17.72 -7.47
C GLY A 205 -10.63 -16.77 -6.74
N LEU A 206 -10.81 -16.63 -5.42
CA LEU A 206 -9.93 -15.82 -4.56
C LEU A 206 -8.50 -16.37 -4.54
N ALA A 207 -8.33 -17.69 -4.42
CA ALA A 207 -7.03 -18.37 -4.48
C ALA A 207 -6.31 -18.15 -5.83
N ALA A 208 -7.06 -18.19 -6.94
CA ALA A 208 -6.50 -17.92 -8.26
C ALA A 208 -6.03 -16.47 -8.40
N VAL A 209 -6.83 -15.49 -7.94
CA VAL A 209 -6.42 -14.07 -7.93
C VAL A 209 -5.18 -13.86 -7.06
N ALA A 210 -5.13 -14.48 -5.87
CA ALA A 210 -3.96 -14.39 -5.00
C ALA A 210 -2.70 -14.96 -5.67
N THR A 211 -2.83 -16.10 -6.37
CA THR A 211 -1.73 -16.75 -7.09
C THR A 211 -1.22 -15.87 -8.23
N VAL A 212 -2.13 -15.34 -9.06
CA VAL A 212 -1.78 -14.42 -10.15
C VAL A 212 -1.13 -13.15 -9.59
N GLY A 213 -1.68 -12.58 -8.51
CA GLY A 213 -1.11 -11.41 -7.86
C GLY A 213 0.33 -11.62 -7.40
N VAL A 214 0.61 -12.74 -6.70
CA VAL A 214 1.97 -13.09 -6.28
C VAL A 214 2.90 -13.32 -7.48
N ALA A 215 2.44 -14.02 -8.52
CA ALA A 215 3.24 -14.24 -9.73
C ALA A 215 3.59 -12.92 -10.44
N VAL A 216 2.62 -12.00 -10.58
CA VAL A 216 2.84 -10.67 -11.15
C VAL A 216 3.78 -9.84 -10.28
N ALA A 217 3.65 -9.94 -8.96
CA ALA A 217 4.55 -9.27 -8.02
C ALA A 217 6.00 -9.76 -8.20
N ILE A 218 6.21 -11.08 -8.25
CA ILE A 218 7.52 -11.69 -8.48
C ILE A 218 8.09 -11.26 -9.84
N ALA A 219 7.29 -11.28 -10.90
CA ALA A 219 7.72 -10.84 -12.23
C ALA A 219 8.12 -9.35 -12.24
N GLY A 220 7.33 -8.47 -11.60
CA GLY A 220 7.67 -7.06 -11.46
C GLY A 220 8.95 -6.83 -10.63
N GLY A 221 9.15 -7.63 -9.57
CA GLY A 221 10.38 -7.61 -8.77
C GLY A 221 11.61 -8.07 -9.54
N ALA A 222 11.49 -9.15 -10.33
CA ALA A 222 12.56 -9.63 -11.19
C ALA A 222 12.90 -8.64 -12.31
N TRP A 223 11.88 -8.03 -12.93
CA TRP A 223 12.08 -6.95 -13.90
C TRP A 223 12.77 -5.75 -13.24
N TRP A 224 12.37 -5.39 -12.02
CA TRP A 224 12.99 -4.28 -11.30
C TRP A 224 14.47 -4.55 -11.01
N ALA A 225 14.80 -5.76 -10.55
CA ALA A 225 16.19 -6.16 -10.29
C ALA A 225 17.07 -6.08 -11.55
N GLY A 226 16.53 -6.39 -12.73
CA GLY A 226 17.26 -6.25 -14.00
C GLY A 226 17.33 -4.83 -14.55
N ALA A 227 16.44 -3.93 -14.11
CA ALA A 227 16.35 -2.54 -14.60
C ALA A 227 17.20 -1.55 -13.79
N VAL A 228 17.73 -1.95 -12.63
CA VAL A 228 18.54 -1.09 -11.77
C VAL A 228 20.03 -1.37 -11.97
N GLU A 229 20.79 -0.37 -12.40
CA GLU A 229 22.24 -0.44 -12.50
C GLU A 229 22.90 -0.21 -11.13
N GLY A 230 23.75 -1.14 -10.67
CA GLY A 230 24.56 -1.02 -9.45
C GLY A 230 24.13 -1.88 -8.24
N PRO A 231 24.87 -1.82 -7.11
CA PRO A 231 24.67 -2.66 -5.91
C PRO A 231 23.39 -2.39 -5.09
N THR A 232 22.39 -1.76 -5.70
CA THR A 232 21.10 -1.39 -5.09
C THR A 232 20.02 -2.48 -5.27
N ALA A 233 20.28 -3.55 -6.02
CA ALA A 233 19.30 -4.60 -6.30
C ALA A 233 18.86 -5.43 -5.07
N ALA A 234 19.67 -5.50 -4.02
CA ALA A 234 19.24 -5.84 -2.66
C ALA A 234 20.43 -5.57 -1.73
N SER A 235 20.29 -4.62 -0.79
CA SER A 235 21.32 -4.46 0.23
C SER A 235 21.36 -5.72 1.11
N THR A 236 22.52 -6.04 1.69
CA THR A 236 22.66 -7.15 2.67
C THR A 236 21.65 -7.06 3.81
N LEU A 237 21.21 -5.84 4.15
CA LEU A 237 20.15 -5.56 5.12
C LEU A 237 18.75 -5.89 4.59
N ALA A 238 18.48 -5.66 3.30
CA ALA A 238 17.17 -5.89 2.69
C ALA A 238 16.93 -7.35 2.30
N THR A 239 17.98 -8.07 1.89
CA THR A 239 17.87 -9.44 1.34
C THR A 239 17.11 -10.42 2.25
N PRO A 240 17.38 -10.53 3.56
CA PRO A 240 16.64 -11.47 4.43
C PRO A 240 15.13 -11.17 4.46
N TRP A 241 14.77 -9.89 4.41
CA TRP A 241 13.37 -9.44 4.43
C TRP A 241 12.69 -9.63 3.08
N LEU A 242 13.41 -9.51 1.96
CA LEU A 242 12.91 -9.88 0.63
C LEU A 242 12.61 -11.39 0.56
N ILE A 243 13.51 -12.22 1.09
CA ILE A 243 13.31 -13.68 1.19
C ILE A 243 12.10 -13.97 2.08
N ALA A 244 12.00 -13.36 3.25
CA ALA A 244 10.86 -13.53 4.14
C ALA A 244 9.54 -13.11 3.48
N ALA A 245 9.52 -12.00 2.74
CA ALA A 245 8.35 -11.56 1.98
C ALA A 245 7.94 -12.59 0.90
N ALA A 246 8.90 -13.11 0.14
CA ALA A 246 8.65 -14.13 -0.88
C ALA A 246 8.14 -15.45 -0.28
N VAL A 247 8.76 -15.91 0.82
CA VAL A 247 8.35 -17.12 1.55
C VAL A 247 6.93 -16.95 2.10
N LEU A 248 6.62 -15.84 2.75
CA LEU A 248 5.29 -15.60 3.33
C LEU A 248 4.21 -15.42 2.24
N ALA A 249 4.53 -14.77 1.12
CA ALA A 249 3.62 -14.66 -0.02
C ALA A 249 3.33 -16.05 -0.64
N THR A 250 4.37 -16.88 -0.79
CA THR A 250 4.23 -18.25 -1.30
C THR A 250 3.44 -19.13 -0.32
N LEU A 251 3.70 -18.99 0.98
CA LEU A 251 2.93 -19.65 2.03
C LEU A 251 1.45 -19.24 1.97
N ALA A 252 1.15 -17.95 1.83
CA ALA A 252 -0.23 -17.47 1.70
C ALA A 252 -0.95 -18.14 0.52
N VAL A 253 -0.29 -18.27 -0.64
CA VAL A 253 -0.83 -18.99 -1.82
C VAL A 253 -1.02 -20.48 -1.52
N ALA A 254 -0.06 -21.14 -0.87
CA ALA A 254 -0.19 -22.54 -0.48
C ALA A 254 -1.38 -22.77 0.47
N LEU A 255 -1.57 -21.88 1.45
CA LEU A 255 -2.69 -21.92 2.40
C LEU A 255 -4.04 -21.70 1.69
N TRP A 256 -4.09 -20.81 0.68
CA TRP A 256 -5.26 -20.64 -0.17
C TRP A 256 -5.66 -21.93 -0.88
N TRP A 257 -4.72 -22.59 -1.56
CA TRP A 257 -4.98 -23.85 -2.26
C TRP A 257 -5.27 -25.02 -1.31
N TRP A 258 -4.68 -25.02 -0.12
CA TRP A 258 -5.07 -25.95 0.94
C TRP A 258 -6.53 -25.74 1.35
N ALA A 259 -6.96 -24.49 1.56
CA ALA A 259 -8.34 -24.17 1.92
C ALA A 259 -9.33 -24.58 0.81
N VAL A 260 -8.94 -24.47 -0.46
CA VAL A 260 -9.73 -25.01 -1.60
C VAL A 260 -9.89 -26.53 -1.50
N ARG A 261 -8.81 -27.26 -1.20
CA ARG A 261 -8.83 -28.74 -1.13
C ARG A 261 -9.57 -29.28 0.09
N ARG A 262 -9.46 -28.60 1.23
CA ARG A 262 -10.05 -29.03 2.52
C ARG A 262 -11.44 -28.44 2.81
N GLY A 263 -11.94 -27.55 1.96
CA GLY A 263 -13.27 -26.96 2.12
C GLY A 263 -13.37 -25.86 3.19
N GLY A 264 -12.25 -25.34 3.70
CA GLY A 264 -12.22 -24.23 4.67
C GLY A 264 -11.06 -24.32 5.67
N GLY A 265 -11.04 -23.42 6.66
CA GLY A 265 -10.25 -23.64 7.90
C GLY A 265 -9.00 -22.78 8.14
N LEU A 266 -8.52 -21.95 7.20
CA LEU A 266 -7.23 -21.23 7.37
C LEU A 266 -7.29 -19.71 7.26
N ARG A 267 -8.44 -19.08 7.55
CA ARG A 267 -8.60 -17.63 7.36
C ARG A 267 -7.52 -16.81 8.07
N ALA A 268 -7.32 -17.07 9.36
CA ALA A 268 -6.32 -16.35 10.16
C ALA A 268 -4.90 -16.56 9.62
N ALA A 269 -4.55 -17.78 9.21
CA ALA A 269 -3.23 -18.09 8.66
C ALA A 269 -3.00 -17.42 7.29
N ILE A 270 -4.00 -17.42 6.40
CA ILE A 270 -3.93 -16.74 5.10
C ILE A 270 -3.75 -15.23 5.28
N VAL A 271 -4.58 -14.61 6.13
CA VAL A 271 -4.52 -13.17 6.42
C VAL A 271 -3.18 -12.83 7.08
N GLY A 272 -2.75 -13.62 8.07
CA GLY A 272 -1.48 -13.44 8.77
C GLY A 272 -0.26 -13.56 7.85
N ALA A 273 -0.22 -14.57 6.98
CA ALA A 273 0.87 -14.74 6.01
C ALA A 273 0.91 -13.59 4.99
N THR A 274 -0.25 -13.13 4.52
CA THR A 274 -0.35 -11.98 3.59
C THR A 274 0.11 -10.68 4.25
N ALA A 275 -0.32 -10.41 5.48
CA ALA A 275 0.09 -9.24 6.25
C ALA A 275 1.59 -9.29 6.61
N GLY A 276 2.09 -10.46 6.99
CA GLY A 276 3.50 -10.70 7.25
C GLY A 276 4.37 -10.49 6.02
N ALA A 277 3.93 -10.95 4.84
CA ALA A 277 4.63 -10.70 3.58
C ALA A 277 4.72 -9.21 3.26
N MET A 278 3.63 -8.46 3.47
CA MET A 278 3.60 -7.00 3.28
C MET A 278 4.53 -6.28 4.26
N LEU A 279 4.54 -6.70 5.53
CA LEU A 279 5.43 -6.14 6.55
C LEU A 279 6.91 -6.41 6.20
N ALA A 280 7.25 -7.65 5.83
CA ALA A 280 8.61 -8.00 5.41
C ALA A 280 9.03 -7.20 4.17
N TRP A 281 8.15 -7.02 3.19
CA TRP A 281 8.42 -6.17 2.03
C TRP A 281 8.62 -4.69 2.42
N ALA A 282 7.82 -4.17 3.36
CA ALA A 282 7.99 -2.81 3.86
C ALA A 282 9.35 -2.61 4.55
N VAL A 283 9.81 -3.59 5.34
CA VAL A 283 11.17 -3.58 5.93
C VAL A 283 12.23 -3.61 4.83
N ALA A 284 12.12 -4.52 3.85
CA ALA A 284 13.08 -4.64 2.74
C ALA A 284 13.18 -3.34 1.93
N ARG A 285 12.04 -2.72 1.61
CA ARG A 285 11.96 -1.43 0.93
C ARG A 285 12.68 -0.35 1.72
N GLU A 286 12.46 -0.30 3.02
CA GLU A 286 13.06 0.74 3.87
C GLU A 286 14.56 0.50 4.10
N ALA A 287 14.99 -0.75 4.27
CA ALA A 287 16.40 -1.12 4.33
C ALA A 287 17.15 -0.74 3.04
N SER A 288 16.51 -0.93 1.88
CA SER A 288 17.06 -0.51 0.59
C SER A 288 17.21 1.02 0.51
N ARG A 289 16.19 1.77 0.96
CA ARG A 289 16.21 3.23 1.02
C ARG A 289 17.34 3.75 1.92
N VAL A 290 17.46 3.22 3.15
CA VAL A 290 18.49 3.64 4.12
C VAL A 290 19.89 3.42 3.54
N THR A 291 20.11 2.26 2.90
CA THR A 291 21.39 1.92 2.27
C THR A 291 21.74 2.90 1.12
N ALA A 292 20.75 3.34 0.35
CA ALA A 292 20.95 4.25 -0.78
C ALA A 292 21.21 5.72 -0.37
N ILE A 293 20.75 6.14 0.81
CA ILE A 293 20.63 7.56 1.16
C ILE A 293 21.75 8.06 2.08
N ASP A 294 22.01 7.42 3.23
CA ASP A 294 23.02 7.92 4.19
C ASP A 294 23.20 7.01 5.44
N PRO A 295 24.43 6.60 5.79
CA PRO A 295 24.77 5.98 7.08
C PRO A 295 24.51 6.88 8.30
N ARG A 296 24.39 8.20 8.12
CA ARG A 296 24.22 9.20 9.20
C ARG A 296 22.77 9.46 9.63
N LEU A 297 21.79 8.68 9.15
CA LEU A 297 20.37 8.76 9.55
C LEU A 297 20.23 8.84 11.08
N ALA A 298 20.94 7.91 11.73
CA ALA A 298 21.51 7.98 13.05
C ALA A 298 21.55 9.34 13.77
N ALA A 299 22.52 10.18 13.38
CA ALA A 299 22.81 11.44 14.05
C ALA A 299 21.70 12.46 13.85
N ARG A 300 20.99 12.41 12.70
CA ARG A 300 19.88 13.32 12.42
C ARG A 300 18.65 13.03 13.27
N VAL A 301 18.32 11.77 13.52
CA VAL A 301 17.17 11.43 14.38
C VAL A 301 17.49 11.68 15.85
N ALA A 302 18.73 11.43 16.29
CA ALA A 302 19.15 11.80 17.64
C ALA A 302 19.12 13.33 17.88
N ALA A 303 19.43 14.11 16.84
CA ALA A 303 19.32 15.58 16.87
C ALA A 303 17.89 16.10 16.65
N ALA A 304 16.96 15.26 16.17
CA ALA A 304 15.56 15.63 16.02
C ALA A 304 14.92 15.69 17.41
N GLY A 305 14.73 16.90 17.93
CA GLY A 305 13.94 17.12 19.14
C GLY A 305 12.49 16.67 18.96
N GLY A 306 11.76 16.55 20.08
CA GLY A 306 10.31 16.30 20.04
C GLY A 306 9.86 14.87 20.37
N VAL A 307 10.74 13.98 20.84
CA VAL A 307 10.35 12.66 21.40
C VAL A 307 9.28 12.82 22.48
N VAL A 308 9.47 13.78 23.39
CA VAL A 308 8.49 14.07 24.46
C VAL A 308 7.14 14.48 23.87
N THR A 309 7.13 15.43 22.93
CA THR A 309 5.90 15.88 22.24
C THR A 309 5.23 14.72 21.49
N PHE A 310 6.00 13.86 20.83
CA PHE A 310 5.50 12.67 20.15
C PHE A 310 4.86 11.70 21.13
N VAL A 311 5.53 11.36 22.23
CA VAL A 311 5.02 10.42 23.26
C VAL A 311 3.76 10.97 23.91
N VAL A 312 3.72 12.25 24.25
CA VAL A 312 2.54 12.92 24.82
C VAL A 312 1.38 12.89 23.81
N SER A 313 1.63 13.24 22.55
CA SER A 313 0.60 13.22 21.50
C SER A 313 0.08 11.80 21.24
N LEU A 314 0.97 10.81 21.23
CA LEU A 314 0.63 9.40 21.08
C LEU A 314 -0.25 8.92 22.25
N ALA A 315 0.10 9.28 23.48
CA ALA A 315 -0.68 8.94 24.67
C ALA A 315 -2.09 9.57 24.62
N ILE A 316 -2.19 10.85 24.25
CA ILE A 316 -3.48 11.54 24.07
C ILE A 316 -4.31 10.86 22.98
N GLY A 317 -3.70 10.58 21.82
CA GLY A 317 -4.38 9.91 20.71
C GLY A 317 -4.86 8.50 21.08
N ALA A 318 -4.03 7.70 21.74
CA ALA A 318 -4.38 6.36 22.21
C ALA A 318 -5.50 6.40 23.25
N ALA A 319 -5.48 7.37 24.17
CA ALA A 319 -6.54 7.58 25.15
C ALA A 319 -7.86 7.96 24.46
N ALA A 320 -7.84 8.88 23.50
CA ALA A 320 -9.02 9.29 22.73
C ALA A 320 -9.61 8.11 21.93
N ILE A 321 -8.78 7.33 21.22
CA ILE A 321 -9.24 6.13 20.49
C ILE A 321 -9.85 5.12 21.46
N THR A 322 -9.17 4.83 22.58
CA THR A 322 -9.66 3.90 23.60
C THR A 322 -10.99 4.37 24.19
N TRP A 323 -11.13 5.68 24.42
CA TRP A 323 -12.38 6.30 24.85
C TRP A 323 -13.49 6.08 23.81
N CYS A 324 -13.26 6.40 22.54
CA CYS A 324 -14.23 6.19 21.46
C CYS A 324 -14.67 4.72 21.37
N LEU A 325 -13.73 3.77 21.45
CA LEU A 325 -14.04 2.34 21.44
C LEU A 325 -14.88 1.93 22.66
N ARG A 326 -14.61 2.48 23.84
CA ARG A 326 -15.41 2.24 25.04
C ARG A 326 -16.83 2.80 24.89
N LEU A 327 -16.99 4.00 24.33
CA LEU A 327 -18.30 4.60 24.07
C LEU A 327 -19.12 3.74 23.09
N VAL A 328 -18.52 3.32 21.98
CA VAL A 328 -19.20 2.47 20.99
C VAL A 328 -19.62 1.14 21.60
N ARG A 329 -18.75 0.51 22.41
CA ARG A 329 -19.09 -0.75 23.10
C ARG A 329 -20.23 -0.60 24.12
N ARG A 330 -20.30 0.54 24.82
CA ARG A 330 -21.38 0.81 25.78
C ARG A 330 -22.70 1.14 25.11
N ALA A 331 -22.67 1.72 23.90
CA ALA A 331 -23.86 2.06 23.13
C ALA A 331 -24.40 0.89 22.29
N ALA A 332 -23.62 -0.19 22.12
CA ALA A 332 -24.09 -1.40 21.44
C ALA A 332 -25.12 -2.12 22.33
N PRO A 333 -26.31 -2.50 21.79
CA PRO A 333 -27.26 -3.30 22.55
C PRO A 333 -26.62 -4.65 22.96
N PRO A 334 -27.01 -5.21 24.13
CA PRO A 334 -26.51 -6.53 24.53
C PRO A 334 -26.85 -7.55 23.43
N THR A 335 -25.82 -8.25 22.96
CA THR A 335 -25.90 -9.32 21.95
C THR A 335 -26.49 -10.58 22.54
#